data_AF-A0A659UIX7-F1
#
_entry.id   AF-A0A659UIX7-F1
#
_cell.length_a   1.000
_cell.length_b   1.000
_cell.length_c   1.000
_cell.angle_alpha   90.00
_cell.angle_beta   90.00
_cell.angle_gamma   90.00
#
_symmetry.space_group_name_H-M   'P 1'
#
loop_
_entity.id
_entity.type
_entity.pdbx_description
1 polymer ?
#
loop_
_entity_poly.entity_id
_entity_poly.type
_entity_poly.pdbx_seq_one_letter_code
_entity_poly.pdbx_strand_id
1 'polypeptide(L)'
;AVVQLRQDNALGTLYNMVGFQTKLKHAEQVRIFRTIPGLENADFARLGGLHRNTYINSPTLLDASLQLKSRPGLRFAGQITGCEGYAESAAIGLLAGRFAAAERLGHAPSLPPLTTAFGALLNHITGGHIVSDDEPGKRSFQPMNVNFGLFPPVE
;
A
#
# COMPACT_ATOMS: atom_id res chain seq x y z
N ALA A 1 -0.71 7.60 -26.21
CA ALA A 1 -0.40 7.07 -24.88
C ALA A 1 1.08 6.70 -24.83
N VAL A 2 1.67 6.56 -23.64
CA VAL A 2 3.09 6.22 -23.47
C VAL A 2 3.25 5.08 -22.46
N VAL A 3 4.33 4.32 -22.61
CA VAL A 3 4.80 3.35 -21.62
C VAL A 3 6.10 3.88 -21.05
N GLN A 4 6.20 3.99 -19.72
CA GLN A 4 7.40 4.46 -19.06
C GLN A 4 8.30 3.28 -18.72
N LEU A 5 9.60 3.42 -19.05
CA LEU A 5 10.65 2.50 -18.64
C LEU A 5 11.48 3.16 -17.54
N ARG A 6 11.65 2.47 -16.41
CA ARG A 6 12.50 2.92 -15.30
C ARG A 6 13.73 2.03 -15.23
N GLN A 7 14.91 2.64 -15.20
CA GLN A 7 16.15 1.93 -14.96
C GLN A 7 16.13 1.29 -13.55
N ASP A 8 16.28 -0.03 -13.49
CA ASP A 8 16.22 -0.80 -12.24
C ASP A 8 17.60 -1.18 -11.71
N ASN A 9 18.66 -1.12 -12.53
CA ASN A 9 20.04 -1.36 -12.10
C ASN A 9 21.00 -0.23 -12.51
N ALA A 10 22.08 -0.06 -11.74
CA ALA A 10 23.05 1.01 -12.00
C ALA A 10 23.73 0.92 -13.38
N LEU A 11 23.88 -0.30 -13.92
CA LEU A 11 24.51 -0.56 -15.22
C LEU A 11 23.65 -0.16 -16.42
N GLY A 12 22.36 0.13 -16.23
CA GLY A 12 21.45 0.49 -17.33
C GLY A 12 21.19 -0.68 -18.27
N THR A 13 21.27 -1.91 -17.78
CA THR A 13 21.00 -3.13 -18.57
C THR A 13 19.64 -3.74 -18.24
N LEU A 14 18.98 -3.28 -17.18
CA LEU A 14 17.66 -3.72 -16.77
C LEU A 14 16.72 -2.53 -16.58
N TYR A 15 15.57 -2.59 -17.25
CA TYR A 15 14.52 -1.60 -17.18
C TYR A 15 13.19 -2.25 -16.81
N ASN A 16 12.42 -1.58 -15.96
CA ASN A 16 11.08 -1.98 -15.56
C ASN A 16 10.03 -1.24 -16.37
N MET A 17 8.94 -1.93 -16.71
CA MET A 17 7.77 -1.33 -17.34
C MET A 17 6.82 -0.80 -16.25
N VAL A 18 6.77 0.52 -16.08
CA VAL A 18 6.02 1.16 -14.98
C VAL A 18 4.51 0.98 -15.21
N GLY A 19 3.82 0.42 -14.20
CA GLY A 19 2.36 0.21 -14.23
C GLY A 19 1.91 -1.04 -14.99
N PHE A 20 2.81 -1.96 -15.33
CA PHE A 20 2.51 -3.17 -16.09
C PHE A 20 2.33 -4.43 -15.21
N GLN A 21 1.82 -4.28 -13.98
CA GLN A 21 1.46 -5.45 -13.17
C GLN A 21 0.32 -6.22 -13.85
N THR A 22 0.44 -7.55 -14.00
CA THR A 22 -0.52 -8.35 -14.79
C THR A 22 -0.70 -9.77 -14.29
N LYS A 23 -1.89 -10.34 -14.54
CA LYS A 23 -2.24 -11.76 -14.36
C LYS A 23 -2.13 -12.58 -15.66
N LEU A 24 -1.76 -11.95 -16.78
CA LEU A 24 -1.65 -12.64 -18.07
C LEU A 24 -0.62 -13.76 -18.00
N LYS A 25 -0.88 -14.85 -18.75
CA LYS A 25 0.11 -15.90 -18.95
C LYS A 25 1.36 -15.32 -19.61
N HIS A 26 2.52 -15.84 -19.26
CA HIS A 26 3.82 -15.35 -19.75
C HIS A 26 3.89 -15.23 -21.28
N ALA A 27 3.34 -16.19 -22.02
CA ALA A 27 3.30 -16.13 -23.49
C ALA A 27 2.53 -14.90 -24.02
N GLU A 28 1.41 -14.55 -23.37
CA GLU A 28 0.62 -13.37 -23.74
C GLU A 28 1.30 -12.07 -23.34
N GLN A 29 2.02 -12.06 -22.22
CA GLN A 29 2.84 -10.92 -21.84
C GLN A 29 3.88 -10.61 -22.92
N VAL A 30 4.67 -11.62 -23.33
CA VAL A 30 5.68 -11.44 -24.39
C VAL A 30 5.04 -10.97 -25.70
N ARG A 31 3.92 -11.60 -26.10
CA ARG A 31 3.22 -11.24 -27.34
C ARG A 31 2.75 -9.79 -27.34
N ILE A 32 2.10 -9.34 -26.26
CA ILE A 32 1.54 -8.00 -26.15
C ILE A 32 2.65 -6.95 -25.92
N PHE A 33 3.65 -7.24 -25.10
CA PHE A 33 4.70 -6.26 -24.81
C PHE A 33 5.54 -5.95 -26.05
N ARG A 34 5.73 -6.93 -26.96
CA ARG A 34 6.39 -6.70 -28.25
C ARG A 34 5.57 -5.89 -29.25
N THR A 35 4.29 -5.62 -28.98
CA THR A 35 3.52 -4.68 -29.82
C THR A 35 3.73 -3.22 -29.41
N ILE A 36 4.46 -2.96 -28.32
CA ILE A 36 4.78 -1.59 -27.88
C ILE A 36 5.98 -1.08 -28.69
N PRO A 37 5.86 0.09 -29.33
CA PRO A 37 6.97 0.67 -30.09
C PRO A 37 8.26 0.78 -29.28
N GLY A 38 9.37 0.27 -29.83
CA GLY A 38 10.68 0.21 -29.17
C GLY A 38 10.94 -1.06 -28.34
N LEU A 39 9.94 -1.93 -28.16
CA LEU A 39 10.06 -3.21 -27.44
C LEU A 39 9.88 -4.43 -28.35
N GLU A 40 9.85 -4.25 -29.67
CA GLU A 40 9.56 -5.30 -30.66
C GLU A 40 10.53 -6.50 -30.52
N ASN A 41 11.80 -6.19 -30.24
CA ASN A 41 12.88 -7.15 -30.05
C ASN A 41 13.36 -7.22 -28.60
N ALA A 42 12.56 -6.76 -27.63
CA ALA A 42 12.96 -6.77 -26.23
C ALA A 42 13.13 -8.21 -25.70
N ASP A 43 14.17 -8.38 -24.89
CA ASP A 43 14.40 -9.57 -24.09
C ASP A 43 13.88 -9.35 -22.67
N PHE A 44 12.96 -10.22 -22.24
CA PHE A 44 12.30 -10.09 -20.94
C PHE A 44 13.02 -10.94 -19.90
N ALA A 45 13.92 -10.31 -19.13
CA ALA A 45 14.67 -10.97 -18.04
C ALA A 45 13.75 -11.52 -16.93
N ARG A 46 12.62 -10.85 -16.67
CA ARG A 46 11.57 -11.29 -15.75
C ARG A 46 10.21 -10.84 -16.24
N LEU A 47 9.24 -11.76 -16.27
CA LEU A 47 7.86 -11.46 -16.62
C LEU A 47 7.04 -11.11 -15.37
N GLY A 48 5.97 -10.35 -15.60
CA GLY A 48 5.09 -9.86 -14.55
C GLY A 48 4.32 -10.99 -13.87
N GLY A 49 4.03 -10.79 -12.59
CA GLY A 49 3.17 -11.67 -11.81
C GLY A 49 2.50 -10.89 -10.70
N LEU A 50 1.37 -11.39 -10.22
CA LEU A 50 0.78 -10.90 -8.97
C LEU A 50 1.34 -11.68 -7.80
N HIS A 51 1.66 -10.93 -6.75
CA HIS A 51 2.08 -11.47 -5.47
C HIS A 51 0.88 -11.49 -4.54
N ARG A 52 0.77 -12.55 -3.74
CA ARG A 52 -0.21 -12.60 -2.65
C ARG A 52 0.35 -11.79 -1.48
N ASN A 53 -0.38 -10.76 -1.05
CA ASN A 53 -0.05 -10.00 0.15
C ASN A 53 -0.88 -10.51 1.34
N THR A 54 -0.22 -10.64 2.49
CA THR A 54 -0.88 -10.92 3.76
C THR A 54 -1.06 -9.61 4.53
N TYR A 55 -2.30 -9.35 4.95
CA TYR A 55 -2.68 -8.22 5.77
C TYR A 55 -3.78 -8.63 6.75
N ILE A 56 -3.88 -7.92 7.87
CA ILE A 56 -4.94 -8.12 8.86
C ILE A 56 -6.11 -7.17 8.58
N ASN A 57 -7.30 -7.50 9.08
CA ASN A 57 -8.43 -6.56 9.08
C ASN A 57 -8.20 -5.47 10.13
N SER A 58 -7.28 -4.55 9.83
CA SER A 58 -6.78 -3.56 10.78
C SER A 58 -7.84 -2.58 11.28
N PRO A 59 -8.85 -2.13 10.51
CA PRO A 59 -9.89 -1.26 11.06
C PRO A 59 -10.67 -1.92 12.21
N THR A 60 -10.89 -3.23 12.10
CA THR A 60 -11.53 -4.00 13.17
C THR A 60 -10.56 -4.24 14.33
N LEU A 61 -9.31 -4.63 14.04
CA LEU A 61 -8.38 -5.16 15.03
C LEU A 61 -7.55 -4.10 15.77
N LEU A 62 -7.24 -2.98 15.13
CA LEU A 62 -6.36 -1.95 15.68
C LEU A 62 -7.16 -0.74 16.15
N ASP A 63 -6.66 -0.06 17.19
CA ASP A 63 -7.09 1.29 17.56
C ASP A 63 -6.38 2.37 16.73
N ALA A 64 -6.76 3.64 16.92
CA ALA A 64 -6.19 4.78 16.21
C ALA A 64 -4.67 4.99 16.47
N SER A 65 -4.10 4.34 17.49
CA SER A 65 -2.68 4.34 17.80
C SER A 65 -1.93 3.11 17.24
N LEU A 66 -2.57 2.37 16.33
CA LEU A 66 -2.06 1.15 15.70
C LEU A 66 -1.86 -0.03 16.66
N GLN A 67 -2.44 0.05 17.86
CA GLN A 67 -2.34 -0.99 18.88
C GLN A 67 -3.46 -2.01 18.71
N LEU A 68 -3.13 -3.28 18.89
CA LEU A 68 -4.10 -4.37 18.84
C LEU A 68 -5.07 -4.25 20.03
N LYS A 69 -6.36 -4.09 19.75
CA LYS A 69 -7.40 -3.90 20.77
C LYS A 69 -7.43 -5.02 21.81
N SER A 70 -7.15 -6.25 21.39
CA SER A 70 -7.14 -7.44 22.26
C SER A 70 -5.84 -7.64 23.05
N ARG A 71 -4.77 -6.90 22.73
CA ARG A 71 -3.47 -7.01 23.41
C ARG A 71 -2.77 -5.65 23.51
N PRO A 72 -2.99 -4.91 24.60
CA PRO A 72 -2.26 -3.69 24.89
C PRO A 72 -0.74 -3.90 24.85
N GLY A 73 0.00 -2.90 24.36
CA GLY A 73 1.45 -2.97 24.15
C GLY A 73 1.92 -3.63 22.85
N LEU A 74 1.03 -4.24 22.06
CA LEU A 74 1.35 -4.79 20.74
C LEU A 74 0.84 -3.88 19.62
N ARG A 75 1.75 -3.33 18.80
CA ARG A 75 1.42 -2.51 17.63
C ARG A 75 1.81 -3.18 16.32
N PHE A 76 1.06 -2.85 15.27
CA PHE A 76 1.34 -3.28 13.91
C PHE A 76 1.68 -2.08 13.02
N ALA A 77 2.59 -2.26 12.07
CA ALA A 77 2.97 -1.22 11.12
C ALA A 77 3.43 -1.82 9.78
N GLY A 78 3.41 -1.00 8.74
CA GLY A 78 3.77 -1.42 7.38
C GLY A 78 2.67 -2.23 6.70
N GLN A 79 3.01 -2.92 5.61
CA GLN A 79 2.04 -3.61 4.74
C GLN A 79 1.04 -4.52 5.47
N ILE A 80 1.40 -5.10 6.62
CA ILE A 80 0.49 -5.94 7.40
C ILE A 80 -0.78 -5.20 7.85
N THR A 81 -0.73 -3.88 8.00
CA THR A 81 -1.88 -3.02 8.36
C THR A 81 -2.73 -2.63 7.17
N GLY A 82 -2.44 -3.13 5.96
CA GLY A 82 -3.19 -2.74 4.76
C GLY A 82 -2.83 -1.36 4.19
N CYS A 83 -1.69 -0.77 4.57
CA CYS A 83 -1.10 0.28 3.74
C CYS A 83 -0.29 -0.35 2.59
N GLU A 84 -0.25 0.28 1.42
CA GLU A 84 0.51 -0.22 0.27
C GLU A 84 1.52 0.83 -0.22
N GLY A 85 2.76 0.39 -0.45
CA GLY A 85 3.86 1.25 -0.87
C GLY A 85 4.93 1.44 0.20
N TYR A 86 6.15 1.75 -0.24
CA TYR A 86 7.30 1.92 0.65
C TYR A 86 7.15 3.17 1.53
N ALA A 87 6.68 4.28 0.94
CA ALA A 87 6.50 5.54 1.66
C ALA A 87 5.41 5.40 2.73
N GLU A 88 4.30 4.76 2.39
CA GLU A 88 3.18 4.47 3.28
C GLU A 88 3.61 3.55 4.41
N SER A 89 4.35 2.48 4.09
CA SER A 89 4.87 1.56 5.10
C SER A 89 5.83 2.26 6.07
N ALA A 90 6.71 3.12 5.56
CA ALA A 90 7.62 3.93 6.38
C ALA A 90 6.84 4.94 7.25
N ALA A 91 5.81 5.58 6.70
CA ALA A 91 4.96 6.52 7.42
C ALA A 91 4.22 5.86 8.59
N ILE A 92 3.61 4.69 8.37
CA ILE A 92 2.93 3.94 9.43
C ILE A 92 3.95 3.41 10.46
N GLY A 93 5.13 2.97 10.01
CA GLY A 93 6.24 2.61 10.90
C GLY A 93 6.66 3.75 11.82
N LEU A 94 6.81 4.96 11.25
CA LEU A 94 7.13 6.17 12.02
C LEU A 94 6.04 6.50 13.04
N LEU A 95 4.76 6.44 12.67
CA LEU A 95 3.65 6.68 13.59
C LEU A 95 3.64 5.67 14.74
N ALA A 96 3.75 4.37 14.44
CA ALA A 96 3.78 3.32 15.46
C ALA A 96 4.93 3.52 16.45
N GLY A 97 6.11 3.89 15.96
CA GLY A 97 7.27 4.22 16.81
C GLY A 97 7.03 5.44 17.70
N ARG A 98 6.47 6.52 17.14
CA ARG A 98 6.15 7.74 17.91
C ARG A 98 5.07 7.47 18.97
N PHE A 99 4.07 6.67 18.65
CA PHE A 99 2.99 6.32 19.60
C PHE A 99 3.51 5.42 20.72
N ALA A 100 4.35 4.44 20.41
CA ALA A 100 5.02 3.61 21.42
C ALA A 100 5.93 4.44 22.33
N ALA A 101 6.67 5.41 21.78
CA ALA A 101 7.51 6.30 22.58
C ALA A 101 6.67 7.20 23.50
N ALA A 102 5.57 7.78 22.99
CA ALA A 102 4.66 8.59 23.79
C ALA A 102 4.09 7.78 24.97
N GLU A 103 3.57 6.58 24.71
CA GLU A 103 3.05 5.69 25.75
C GLU A 103 4.12 5.34 26.79
N ARG A 104 5.35 5.02 26.35
CA ARG A 104 6.45 4.67 27.26
C ARG A 104 6.86 5.81 28.20
N LEU A 105 6.65 7.04 27.76
CA LEU A 105 6.89 8.28 28.51
C LEU A 105 5.67 8.75 29.31
N GLY A 106 4.55 8.02 29.28
CA GLY A 106 3.32 8.40 30.00
C GLY A 106 2.52 9.51 29.33
N HIS A 107 2.74 9.77 28.03
CA HIS A 107 2.04 10.78 27.26
C HIS A 107 0.98 10.14 26.34
N ALA A 108 -0.09 10.89 26.07
CA ALA A 108 -1.05 10.51 25.04
C ALA A 108 -0.43 10.62 23.63
N PRO A 109 -0.68 9.66 22.72
CA PRO A 109 -0.24 9.76 21.33
C PRO A 109 -0.85 10.98 20.62
N SER A 110 -0.02 11.78 19.96
CA SER A 110 -0.48 12.87 19.11
C SER A 110 -0.77 12.36 17.69
N LEU A 111 -2.05 12.25 17.36
CA LEU A 111 -2.48 11.77 16.05
C LEU A 111 -2.29 12.87 14.97
N PRO A 112 -1.84 12.51 13.76
CA PRO A 112 -1.74 13.45 12.65
C PRO A 112 -3.14 13.91 12.19
N PRO A 113 -3.30 15.18 11.74
CA PRO A 113 -4.58 15.67 11.23
C PRO A 113 -5.04 14.90 9.99
N LEU A 114 -6.36 14.69 9.87
CA LEU A 114 -6.97 13.96 8.76
C LEU A 114 -6.69 14.60 7.38
N THR A 115 -6.43 15.91 7.36
CA THR A 115 -6.05 16.68 6.16
C THR A 115 -4.62 16.42 5.69
N THR A 116 -3.83 15.62 6.42
CA THR A 116 -2.48 15.22 6.02
C THR A 116 -2.48 13.80 5.45
N ALA A 117 -1.52 13.47 4.58
CA ALA A 117 -1.33 12.10 4.09
C ALA A 117 -1.18 11.07 5.21
N PHE A 118 -0.51 11.46 6.31
CA PHE A 118 -0.37 10.61 7.50
C PHE A 118 -1.71 10.34 8.18
N GLY A 119 -2.53 11.38 8.40
CA GLY A 119 -3.83 11.22 9.06
C GLY A 119 -4.86 10.53 8.17
N ALA A 120 -4.91 10.87 6.89
CA ALA A 120 -5.77 10.22 5.90
C ALA A 120 -5.49 8.71 5.80
N LEU A 121 -4.21 8.33 5.66
CA LEU A 121 -3.80 6.92 5.61
C LEU A 121 -4.06 6.20 6.94
N LEU A 122 -3.71 6.81 8.08
CA LEU A 122 -3.96 6.24 9.40
C LEU A 122 -5.45 5.97 9.60
N ASN A 123 -6.29 6.95 9.27
CA ASN A 123 -7.74 6.82 9.37
C ASN A 123 -8.25 5.65 8.52
N HIS A 124 -7.84 5.53 7.26
CA HIS A 124 -8.22 4.41 6.39
C HIS A 124 -7.96 3.03 7.03
N ILE A 125 -6.78 2.85 7.61
CA ILE A 125 -6.36 1.54 8.14
C ILE A 125 -6.86 1.27 9.56
N THR A 126 -7.36 2.27 10.32
CA THR A 126 -7.85 2.08 11.70
C THR A 126 -9.34 2.35 11.91
N GLY A 127 -10.08 2.87 10.91
CA GLY A 127 -11.53 3.11 11.10
C GLY A 127 -12.30 3.68 9.92
N GLY A 128 -11.67 4.40 9.00
CA GLY A 128 -12.31 5.11 7.89
C GLY A 128 -12.76 4.25 6.71
N HIS A 129 -12.83 2.92 6.88
CA HIS A 129 -13.23 2.00 5.83
C HIS A 129 -14.75 1.80 5.82
N ILE A 130 -15.35 1.83 4.64
CA ILE A 130 -16.78 1.56 4.42
C ILE A 130 -17.01 0.05 4.43
N VAL A 131 -17.76 -0.45 5.41
CA VAL A 131 -18.25 -1.84 5.40
C VAL A 131 -19.32 -1.93 4.31
N SER A 132 -19.04 -2.67 3.24
CA SER A 132 -20.05 -3.08 2.26
C SER A 132 -20.25 -4.59 2.31
N ASP A 133 -21.52 -5.00 2.41
CA ASP A 133 -21.95 -6.40 2.32
C ASP A 133 -22.44 -6.75 0.90
N ASP A 134 -22.22 -5.85 -0.06
CA ASP A 134 -22.81 -5.90 -1.40
C ASP A 134 -22.30 -7.07 -2.26
N GLU A 135 -21.15 -7.67 -1.92
CA GLU A 135 -20.59 -8.82 -2.62
C GLU A 135 -20.19 -9.97 -1.68
N PRO A 136 -20.83 -11.15 -1.79
CA PRO A 136 -20.45 -12.34 -1.03
C PRO A 136 -18.98 -12.72 -1.29
N GLY A 137 -18.14 -12.62 -0.26
CA GLY A 137 -16.74 -13.06 -0.28
C GLY A 137 -15.70 -11.96 -0.55
N LYS A 138 -16.09 -10.72 -0.89
CA LYS A 138 -15.15 -9.59 -0.86
C LYS A 138 -15.00 -9.10 0.57
N ARG A 139 -13.77 -9.06 1.06
CA ARG A 139 -13.47 -8.28 2.27
C ARG A 139 -13.65 -6.82 1.92
N SER A 140 -14.53 -6.14 2.64
CA SER A 140 -14.80 -4.72 2.47
C SER A 140 -13.51 -3.89 2.60
N PHE A 141 -12.59 -4.30 3.50
CA PHE A 141 -11.29 -3.67 3.67
C PHE A 141 -10.25 -4.25 2.72
N GLN A 142 -9.63 -3.38 1.92
CA GLN A 142 -8.51 -3.70 1.03
C GLN A 142 -7.32 -2.80 1.30
N PRO A 143 -6.09 -3.30 1.08
CA PRO A 143 -4.90 -2.48 1.15
C PRO A 143 -4.95 -1.33 0.16
N MET A 144 -4.40 -0.18 0.54
CA MET A 144 -4.38 0.99 -0.33
C MET A 144 -3.16 1.87 -0.07
N ASN A 145 -2.68 2.51 -1.13
CA ASN A 145 -1.72 3.60 -1.03
C ASN A 145 -2.43 4.92 -0.72
N VAL A 146 -1.67 5.97 -0.38
CA VAL A 146 -2.29 7.28 -0.18
C VAL A 146 -2.79 7.84 -1.50
N ASN A 147 -4.02 8.36 -1.51
CA ASN A 147 -4.61 9.04 -2.66
C ASN A 147 -5.62 10.09 -2.18
N PHE A 148 -5.99 11.03 -3.05
CA PHE A 148 -6.88 12.14 -2.70
C PHE A 148 -8.27 11.70 -2.22
N GLY A 149 -8.73 10.48 -2.53
CA GLY A 149 -9.99 9.94 -2.02
C GLY A 149 -9.98 9.62 -0.52
N LEU A 150 -8.80 9.59 0.12
CA LEU A 150 -8.68 9.42 1.57
C LEU A 150 -8.80 10.72 2.37
N PHE A 151 -8.73 11.86 1.70
CA PHE A 151 -8.74 13.16 2.35
C PHE A 151 -10.17 13.66 2.48
N PRO A 152 -10.46 14.52 3.48
CA PRO A 152 -11.69 15.28 3.51
C PRO A 152 -11.86 16.08 2.21
N PRO A 153 -13.11 16.35 1.77
CA PRO A 153 -13.35 17.24 0.65
C PRO A 153 -12.74 18.62 0.93
N VAL A 154 -12.28 19.27 -0.14
CA VAL A 154 -11.85 20.67 -0.07
C VAL A 154 -13.10 21.53 -0.15
N GLU A 155 -13.36 22.32 0.90
CA GLU A 155 -14.36 23.38 0.91
C GLU A 155 -13.84 24.66 0.23
#